data_AF-A0A382ZCA5-F1
#
_entry.id   AF-A0A382ZCA5-F1
#
_cell.length_a   1.000
_cell.length_b   1.000
_cell.length_c   1.000
_cell.angle_alpha   90.00
_cell.angle_beta   90.00
_cell.angle_gamma   90.00
#
_symmetry.space_group_name_H-M   'P 1'
#
loop_
_entity.id
_entity.type
_entity.pdbx_description
1 polymer ?
#
loop_
_entity_poly.entity_id
_entity_poly.type
_entity_poly.pdbx_seq_one_letter_code
_entity_poly.pdbx_strand_id
1 'polypeptide(L)'
;MKDLDSNVQAVFAGIRNAFGVPALLLFSAMTGFGSLAQEQGLTLYMSMLSTVLIWSLPGQVVHVELYGMGAPAIAVALGVA
;
A
#
# COMPACT_ATOMS: atom_id res chain seq x y z
N MET A 1 25.40 -1.97 -15.09
CA MET A 1 24.07 -1.99 -15.72
C MET A 1 24.31 -2.32 -17.18
N LYS A 2 23.74 -3.41 -17.68
CA LYS A 2 23.90 -3.84 -19.08
C LYS A 2 23.36 -2.74 -19.99
N ASP A 3 24.06 -2.45 -21.07
CA ASP A 3 23.77 -1.36 -22.00
C ASP A 3 22.31 -1.42 -22.46
N LEU A 4 21.51 -0.44 -22.00
CA LEU A 4 20.11 -0.30 -22.39
C LEU A 4 20.08 0.51 -23.69
N ASP A 5 20.50 -0.11 -24.78
CA ASP A 5 20.75 0.56 -26.06
C ASP A 5 19.49 1.12 -26.73
N SER A 6 18.31 0.68 -26.27
CA SER A 6 17.02 1.19 -26.75
C SER A 6 15.97 1.34 -25.64
N ASN A 7 15.04 2.29 -25.84
CA ASN A 7 13.93 2.57 -24.93
C ASN A 7 13.09 1.31 -24.61
N VAL A 8 12.91 0.42 -25.57
CA VAL A 8 12.13 -0.82 -25.40
C VAL A 8 12.82 -1.78 -24.43
N GLN A 9 14.14 -1.94 -24.55
CA GLN A 9 14.92 -2.80 -23.64
C GLN A 9 14.91 -2.23 -22.22
N ALA A 10 14.98 -0.91 -22.06
CA ALA A 10 14.86 -0.25 -20.75
C ALA A 10 13.50 -0.52 -20.09
N VAL A 11 12.40 -0.43 -20.85
CA VAL A 11 11.05 -0.75 -20.36
C VAL A 11 10.96 -2.21 -19.91
N PHE A 12 11.41 -3.16 -20.73
CA PHE A 12 11.37 -4.58 -20.36
C PHE A 12 12.26 -4.92 -19.16
N ALA A 13 13.44 -4.31 -19.07
CA ALA A 13 14.30 -4.45 -17.91
C ALA A 13 13.64 -3.89 -16.64
N GLY A 14 12.98 -2.73 -16.74
CA GLY A 14 12.21 -2.13 -15.65
C GLY A 14 11.08 -3.04 -15.16
N ILE A 15 10.27 -3.57 -16.10
CA ILE A 15 9.20 -4.53 -15.78
C ILE A 15 9.79 -5.75 -15.05
N ARG A 16 10.85 -6.36 -15.60
CA ARG A 16 11.47 -7.54 -14.99
C ARG A 16 12.01 -7.25 -13.59
N ASN A 17 12.60 -6.07 -13.38
CA ASN A 17 13.12 -5.67 -12.07
C ASN A 17 11.99 -5.42 -11.06
N ALA A 18 10.83 -4.92 -11.50
CA ALA A 18 9.67 -4.72 -10.65
C ALA A 18 9.13 -6.05 -10.09
N PHE A 19 9.14 -7.13 -10.87
CA PHE A 19 8.67 -8.47 -10.47
C PHE A 19 9.60 -9.24 -9.51
N GLY A 20 10.70 -8.64 -9.04
CA GLY A 20 11.63 -9.27 -8.09
C GLY A 20 11.30 -9.01 -6.62
N VAL A 21 12.35 -8.73 -5.85
CA VAL A 21 12.27 -8.36 -4.42
C VAL A 21 11.27 -7.23 -4.16
N PRO A 22 11.17 -6.15 -4.98
CA PRO A 22 10.19 -5.09 -4.75
C PRO A 22 8.73 -5.59 -4.72
N ALA A 23 8.34 -6.46 -5.66
CA ALA A 23 6.99 -7.04 -5.69
C ALA A 23 6.71 -7.90 -4.46
N LEU A 24 7.66 -8.73 -4.02
CA LEU A 24 7.51 -9.57 -2.83
C LEU A 24 7.35 -8.74 -1.56
N LEU A 25 8.16 -7.68 -1.41
CA LEU A 25 8.06 -6.77 -0.27
C LEU A 25 6.70 -6.07 -0.24
N LEU A 26 6.27 -5.52 -1.38
CA LEU A 26 4.97 -4.85 -1.49
C LEU A 26 3.82 -5.82 -1.19
N PHE A 27 3.84 -7.02 -1.77
CA PHE A 27 2.80 -8.03 -1.57
C PHE A 27 2.69 -8.44 -0.09
N SER A 28 3.81 -8.76 0.54
CA SER A 28 3.84 -9.11 1.97
C SER A 28 3.35 -7.97 2.86
N ALA A 29 3.76 -6.74 2.57
CA ALA A 29 3.33 -5.56 3.33
C ALA A 29 1.82 -5.30 3.20
N MET A 30 1.28 -5.37 1.98
CA MET A 30 -0.16 -5.21 1.73
C MET A 30 -0.99 -6.35 2.35
N THR A 31 -0.44 -7.57 2.37
CA THR A 31 -1.08 -8.71 3.03
C THR A 31 -1.15 -8.51 4.54
N GLY A 32 -0.06 -8.04 5.16
CA GLY A 32 -0.03 -7.67 6.57
C GLY A 32 -1.02 -6.55 6.91
N PHE A 33 -1.09 -5.52 6.06
CA PHE A 33 -2.10 -4.47 6.17
C PHE A 33 -3.53 -5.02 6.07
N GLY A 34 -3.80 -5.93 5.12
CA GLY A 34 -5.10 -6.57 4.98
C GLY A 34 -5.52 -7.33 6.24
N SER A 35 -4.58 -8.05 6.87
CA SER A 35 -4.80 -8.71 8.16
C SER A 35 -5.16 -7.70 9.26
N LEU A 36 -4.37 -6.61 9.40
CA LEU A 36 -4.62 -5.56 10.38
C LEU A 36 -5.99 -4.90 10.18
N ALA A 37 -6.37 -4.60 8.94
CA ALA A 37 -7.65 -4.01 8.61
C ALA A 37 -8.82 -4.96 8.94
N GLN A 38 -8.64 -6.25 8.65
CA GLN A 38 -9.64 -7.28 8.94
C GLN A 38 -9.87 -7.45 10.46
N GLU A 39 -8.80 -7.34 11.27
CA GLU A 39 -8.89 -7.37 12.74
C GLU A 39 -9.74 -6.21 13.29
N GLN A 40 -9.67 -5.04 12.67
CA GLN A 40 -10.50 -3.87 13.03
C GLN A 40 -11.89 -3.89 12.37
N GLY A 41 -12.26 -4.96 11.66
CA GLY A 41 -13.57 -5.12 11.05
C GLY A 41 -13.78 -4.33 9.76
N LEU A 42 -12.72 -3.80 9.14
CA LEU A 42 -12.84 -3.19 7.81
C LEU A 42 -13.14 -4.26 6.77
N THR A 43 -14.01 -3.92 5.83
CA THR A 43 -14.30 -4.77 4.68
C THR A 43 -13.15 -4.73 3.68
N LEU A 44 -13.02 -5.78 2.85
CA LEU A 44 -12.05 -5.81 1.75
C LEU A 44 -12.13 -4.55 0.87
N TYR A 45 -13.35 -4.09 0.55
CA TYR A 45 -13.56 -2.90 -0.27
C TYR A 45 -13.06 -1.62 0.40
N MET A 46 -13.30 -1.45 1.71
CA MET A 46 -12.77 -0.31 2.46
C MET A 46 -11.24 -0.33 2.53
N SER A 47 -10.65 -1.51 2.77
CA SER A 47 -9.21 -1.69 2.79
C SER A 47 -8.59 -1.37 1.43
N MET A 48 -9.18 -1.85 0.32
CA MET A 48 -8.70 -1.52 -1.04
C MET A 48 -8.85 -0.03 -1.38
N LEU A 49 -9.96 0.59 -0.95
CA LEU A 49 -10.20 2.02 -1.16
C LEU A 49 -9.14 2.86 -0.42
N SER A 50 -8.71 2.43 0.78
CA SER A 50 -7.69 3.12 1.55
C SER A 50 -6.34 3.23 0.81
N THR A 51 -5.98 2.22 0.01
CA THR A 51 -4.76 2.22 -0.80
C THR A 51 -4.80 3.31 -1.88
N VAL A 52 -5.98 3.58 -2.44
CA VAL A 52 -6.17 4.63 -3.44
C VAL A 52 -6.22 6.02 -2.80
N LEU A 53 -6.89 6.15 -1.65
CA LEU A 53 -7.13 7.45 -1.01
C LEU A 53 -5.92 7.96 -0.21
N ILE A 54 -5.18 7.08 0.45
CA ILE A 54 -4.10 7.45 1.37
C ILE A 54 -2.73 7.29 0.70
N TRP A 55 -2.61 6.42 -0.30
CA TRP A 55 -1.41 6.09 -1.12
C TRP A 55 -0.20 5.55 -0.35
N SER A 56 0.09 6.07 0.84
CA SER A 56 1.17 5.65 1.71
C SER A 56 0.70 4.53 2.64
N LEU A 57 1.52 3.49 2.79
CA LEU A 57 1.24 2.41 3.74
C LEU A 57 1.24 2.89 5.21
N PRO A 58 2.15 3.78 5.66
CA PRO A 58 2.09 4.31 7.03
C PRO A 58 0.76 5.00 7.34
N GLY A 59 0.23 5.83 6.44
CA GLY A 59 -1.08 6.46 6.63
C GLY A 59 -2.22 5.44 6.65
N GLN A 60 -2.15 4.37 5.84
CA GLN A 60 -3.15 3.30 5.87
C GLN A 60 -3.17 2.58 7.23
N VAL A 61 -2.02 2.37 7.86
CA VAL A 61 -1.92 1.79 9.22
C VAL A 61 -2.53 2.75 10.25
N VAL A 62 -2.17 4.04 10.20
CA VAL A 62 -2.74 5.06 11.11
C VAL A 62 -4.26 5.14 10.98
N HIS A 63 -4.80 5.08 9.76
CA HIS A 63 -6.24 5.02 9.53
C HIS A 63 -6.88 3.84 10.27
N VAL A 64 -6.37 2.63 10.06
CA VAL A 64 -6.94 1.41 10.65
C VAL A 64 -6.87 1.45 12.18
N GLU A 65 -5.74 1.90 12.73
CA GLU A 65 -5.58 2.03 14.18
C GLU A 65 -6.55 3.05 14.78
N LEU A 66 -6.64 4.25 14.20
CA LEU A 66 -7.54 5.30 14.69
C LEU A 66 -9.02 4.91 14.52
N TYR A 67 -9.37 4.24 13.42
CA TYR A 67 -10.69 3.67 13.22
C TYR A 67 -11.03 2.65 14.32
N GLY A 68 -10.11 1.72 14.60
CA GLY A 68 -10.26 0.71 15.65
C GLY A 68 -10.42 1.31 17.06
N MET A 69 -9.79 2.46 17.32
CA MET A 69 -9.96 3.22 18.57
C MET A 69 -11.29 4.01 18.64
N GLY A 70 -12.10 4.02 17.58
CA GLY A 70 -13.32 4.82 17.51
C GLY A 70 -13.04 6.33 17.42
N ALA A 71 -11.89 6.72 16.89
CA ALA A 71 -11.52 8.13 16.73
C ALA A 71 -12.49 8.84 15.77
N PRO A 72 -12.76 10.15 15.96
CA PRO A 72 -13.60 10.90 15.05
C PRO A 72 -12.95 10.99 13.66
N ALA A 73 -13.77 10.99 12.61
CA ALA A 73 -13.30 10.98 11.22
C ALA A 73 -12.31 12.11 10.87
N ILE A 74 -12.43 13.27 11.51
CA ILE A 74 -11.49 14.38 11.32
C ILE A 74 -10.09 14.07 11.87
N ALA A 75 -9.99 13.33 12.99
CA ALA A 75 -8.71 12.91 13.53
C ALA A 75 -8.04 11.88 12.63
N VAL A 76 -8.82 10.95 12.07
CA VAL A 76 -8.36 10.02 11.04
C VAL A 76 -7.82 10.78 9.83
N ALA A 77 -8.60 11.71 9.29
CA ALA A 77 -8.21 12.49 8.11
C ALA A 77 -6.91 13.29 8.32
N LEU A 78 -6.74 13.92 9.50
CA LEU A 78 -5.52 14.65 9.83
C LEU A 78 -4.32 13.73 10.08
N GLY A 79 -4.56 12.52 10.61
CA GLY A 79 -3.49 11.54 10.87
C GLY A 79 -2.91 10.91 9.60
N VAL A 80 -3.68 10.92 8.50
CA VAL A 80 -3.26 10.34 7.20
C VAL A 80 -2.83 11.38 6.17
N ALA A 81 -2.99 12.68 6.47
CA ALA A 81 -2.68 13.80 5.59
C ALA A 81 -1.17 14.07 5.45
#